data_AF-A0A0C3BB15-F1
#
_entry.id   AF-A0A0C3BB15-F1
#
_cell.length_a   1.000
_cell.length_b   1.000
_cell.length_c   1.000
_cell.angle_alpha   90.00
_cell.angle_beta   90.00
_cell.angle_gamma   90.00
#
_symmetry.space_group_name_H-M   'P 1'
#
loop_
_entity.id
_entity.type
_entity.pdbx_description
1 polymer ?
#
loop_
_entity_poly.entity_id
_entity_poly.type
_entity_poly.pdbx_seq_one_letter_code
_entity_poly.pdbx_strand_id
1 'polypeptide(L)'
;MGTREYQVYNPIDIPKSLETDYQQAVPGFFEHDDPQRPLDALPPRFGLLDESADRWATFTSKIVKLNQEAPNGTHFKVFFLGRHGQGHHNVAENKYGTKAWDDYWSKLNGDGELVWGPDPDLTDVGIRQAKEAHAAWEAERKLEVGIPLPEKLYCSPMTRAMHTHIITFDGIITVENQKTLILENCREEYGEHTCDKRRSRTVIHSEFPQLEIEDGFTEEDELWTPERESEEHIITRAKAILDRVFDADAGQFISITAHGGIINAILMAVGRRKYALPTGGVLPIVIKVTNRVV
;
A
#
# COMPACT_ATOMS: atom_id res chain seq x y z
N MET A 1 -12.80 -26.60 0.40
CA MET A 1 -11.38 -26.29 0.15
C MET A 1 -11.17 -26.30 -1.35
N GLY A 2 -11.36 -25.13 -2.00
CA GLY A 2 -11.05 -24.96 -3.41
C GLY A 2 -9.60 -24.49 -3.52
N THR A 3 -8.76 -25.27 -4.18
CA THR A 3 -7.39 -24.88 -4.54
C THR A 3 -7.46 -23.68 -5.48
N ARG A 4 -6.78 -22.59 -5.10
CA ARG A 4 -6.62 -21.40 -5.94
C ARG A 4 -6.04 -21.81 -7.30
N GLU A 5 -6.79 -21.61 -8.37
CA GLU A 5 -6.17 -21.32 -9.66
C GLU A 5 -5.60 -19.91 -9.55
N TYR A 6 -4.31 -19.84 -9.22
CA TYR A 6 -3.56 -18.60 -9.38
C TYR A 6 -3.59 -18.27 -10.86
N GLN A 7 -4.30 -17.19 -11.24
CA GLN A 7 -4.09 -16.60 -12.55
C GLN A 7 -2.60 -16.24 -12.64
N VAL A 8 -1.89 -16.98 -13.49
CA VAL A 8 -0.51 -16.69 -13.84
C VAL A 8 -0.57 -15.40 -14.66
N TYR A 9 -0.38 -14.25 -14.01
CA TYR A 9 -0.21 -12.98 -14.73
C TYR A 9 1.07 -13.08 -15.56
N ASN A 10 0.88 -13.06 -16.89
CA ASN A 10 1.93 -13.04 -17.91
C ASN A 10 2.88 -11.83 -17.73
N PRO A 11 4.11 -11.87 -18.30
CA PRO A 11 5.17 -10.91 -18.00
C PRO A 11 4.78 -9.47 -18.34
N ILE A 12 4.97 -8.56 -17.38
CA ILE A 12 4.97 -7.08 -17.46
C ILE A 12 4.40 -6.52 -18.78
N ASP A 13 3.07 -6.51 -18.93
CA ASP A 13 2.39 -5.73 -19.97
C ASP A 13 2.18 -4.28 -19.45
N ILE A 14 3.25 -3.60 -19.04
CA ILE A 14 3.16 -2.15 -18.81
C ILE A 14 3.06 -1.53 -20.22
N PRO A 15 2.07 -0.66 -20.49
CA PRO A 15 2.06 0.10 -21.73
C PRO A 15 3.41 0.79 -21.91
N LYS A 16 4.07 0.65 -23.06
CA LYS A 16 5.38 1.29 -23.30
C LYS A 16 5.39 2.80 -23.02
N SER A 17 4.25 3.47 -23.17
CA SER A 17 4.05 4.88 -22.80
C SER A 17 4.28 5.17 -21.31
N LEU A 18 4.16 4.14 -20.46
CA LEU A 18 4.32 4.18 -19.02
C LEU A 18 5.61 3.49 -18.54
N GLU A 19 6.50 3.03 -19.42
CA GLU A 19 7.85 2.65 -18.97
C GLU A 19 8.62 3.93 -18.62
N THR A 20 9.19 3.99 -17.43
CA THR A 20 10.01 5.12 -17.00
C THR A 20 11.32 4.63 -16.42
N ASP A 21 12.43 5.02 -17.04
CA ASP A 21 13.77 4.65 -16.57
C ASP A 21 14.17 5.35 -15.26
N TYR A 22 13.40 6.36 -14.84
CA TYR A 22 13.76 7.22 -13.73
C TYR A 22 13.21 6.78 -12.37
N GLN A 23 12.28 5.83 -12.31
CA GLN A 23 11.80 5.20 -11.06
C GLN A 23 11.92 3.69 -11.20
N GLN A 24 12.70 3.04 -10.33
CA GLN A 24 13.06 1.63 -10.47
C GLN A 24 13.11 0.93 -9.12
N ALA A 25 12.58 -0.28 -9.03
CA ALA A 25 12.81 -1.12 -7.86
C ALA A 25 14.26 -1.60 -7.81
N VAL A 26 14.80 -1.70 -6.60
CA VAL A 26 16.13 -2.25 -6.33
C VAL A 26 15.96 -3.59 -5.61
N PRO A 27 16.07 -4.72 -6.32
CA PRO A 27 15.86 -6.04 -5.74
C PRO A 27 17.08 -6.51 -4.91
N GLY A 28 16.93 -7.64 -4.24
CA GLY A 28 18.00 -8.32 -3.51
C GLY A 28 17.96 -8.07 -2.00
N PHE A 29 16.87 -7.49 -1.49
CA PHE A 29 16.67 -7.25 -0.07
C PHE A 29 15.58 -8.13 0.52
N PHE A 30 14.51 -8.40 -0.26
CA PHE A 30 13.32 -9.06 0.24
C PHE A 30 12.99 -10.33 -0.55
N GLU A 31 12.40 -11.32 0.11
CA GLU A 31 12.10 -12.63 -0.48
C GLU A 31 11.18 -12.55 -1.71
N HIS A 32 10.26 -11.58 -1.75
CA HIS A 32 9.35 -11.39 -2.89
C HIS A 32 10.05 -10.81 -4.13
N ASP A 33 11.31 -10.41 -4.02
CA ASP A 33 12.11 -10.04 -5.19
C ASP A 33 12.30 -11.25 -6.12
N ASP A 34 12.19 -12.47 -5.58
CA ASP A 34 12.03 -13.70 -6.36
C ASP A 34 10.54 -13.90 -6.73
N PRO A 35 10.16 -13.77 -8.01
CA PRO A 35 8.77 -13.91 -8.44
C PRO A 35 8.21 -15.33 -8.30
N GLN A 36 9.04 -16.32 -7.97
CA GLN A 36 8.60 -17.71 -7.80
C GLN A 36 8.20 -18.04 -6.36
N ARG A 37 8.40 -17.12 -5.40
CA ARG A 37 8.10 -17.34 -3.98
C ARG A 37 6.81 -16.61 -3.57
N PRO A 38 5.67 -17.32 -3.43
CA PRO A 38 4.53 -16.75 -2.74
C PRO A 38 4.90 -16.55 -1.26
N LEU A 39 4.59 -15.38 -0.70
CA LEU A 39 4.78 -15.12 0.73
C LEU A 39 3.42 -15.03 1.41
N ASP A 40 3.44 -15.30 2.71
CA ASP A 40 2.33 -14.99 3.60
C ASP A 40 2.10 -13.47 3.66
N ALA A 41 1.00 -13.04 4.30
CA ALA A 41 0.71 -11.62 4.49
C ALA A 41 1.86 -10.89 5.22
N LEU A 42 2.41 -11.57 6.23
CA LEU A 42 3.44 -11.06 7.14
C LEU A 42 4.53 -12.12 7.31
N PRO A 43 5.42 -12.31 6.32
CA PRO A 43 6.55 -13.22 6.46
C PRO A 43 7.50 -12.74 7.58
N PRO A 44 8.32 -13.62 8.17
CA PRO A 44 9.31 -13.23 9.16
C PRO A 44 10.15 -12.04 8.69
N ARG A 45 10.38 -11.06 9.56
CA ARG A 45 11.16 -9.83 9.25
C ARG A 45 10.62 -9.05 8.05
N PHE A 46 9.33 -9.17 7.76
CA PHE A 46 8.70 -8.63 6.55
C PHE A 46 9.36 -9.12 5.25
N GLY A 47 9.94 -10.33 5.30
CA GLY A 47 10.58 -10.97 4.15
C GLY A 47 12.00 -10.48 3.90
N LEU A 48 12.64 -9.77 4.83
CA LEU A 48 14.04 -9.41 4.71
C LEU A 48 14.90 -10.69 4.62
N LEU A 49 15.73 -10.78 3.58
CA LEU A 49 16.59 -11.94 3.29
C LEU A 49 17.68 -12.17 4.35
N ASP A 50 18.08 -11.11 5.05
CA ASP A 50 19.10 -11.19 6.10
C ASP A 50 18.51 -11.77 7.40
N GLU A 51 19.00 -12.95 7.76
CA GLU A 51 18.54 -13.69 8.95
C GLU A 51 19.43 -13.47 10.19
N SER A 52 20.47 -12.64 10.08
CA SER A 52 21.38 -12.36 11.20
C SER A 52 20.71 -11.55 12.33
N ALA A 53 21.29 -11.57 13.54
CA ALA A 53 20.75 -10.80 14.65
C ALA A 53 20.79 -9.27 14.41
N ASP A 54 21.72 -8.80 13.60
CA ASP A 54 21.96 -7.39 13.24
C ASP A 54 21.32 -6.98 11.89
N ARG A 55 20.42 -7.81 11.34
CA ARG A 55 19.78 -7.65 10.03
C ARG A 55 19.32 -6.23 9.70
N TRP A 56 18.67 -5.53 10.65
CA TRP A 56 18.14 -4.18 10.42
C TRP A 56 19.23 -3.12 10.46
N ALA A 57 20.28 -3.31 11.26
CA ALA A 57 21.48 -2.47 11.24
C ALA A 57 22.19 -2.59 9.87
N THR A 58 22.36 -3.83 9.40
CA THR A 58 22.96 -4.14 8.10
C THR A 58 22.12 -3.59 6.95
N PHE A 59 20.80 -3.78 6.98
CA PHE A 59 19.88 -3.24 5.98
C PHE A 59 19.93 -1.71 5.93
N THR A 60 19.80 -1.04 7.08
CA THR A 60 19.84 0.42 7.17
C THR A 60 21.18 0.97 6.66
N SER A 61 22.29 0.35 7.05
CA SER A 61 23.63 0.74 6.58
C SER A 61 23.78 0.59 5.07
N LYS A 62 23.17 -0.44 4.45
CA LYS A 62 23.16 -0.59 3.00
C LYS A 62 22.38 0.53 2.31
N ILE A 63 21.20 0.91 2.83
CA ILE A 63 20.40 2.02 2.28
C ILE A 63 21.13 3.36 2.39
N VAL A 64 21.77 3.61 3.54
CA VAL A 64 22.60 4.80 3.75
C VAL A 64 23.76 4.84 2.76
N LYS A 65 24.47 3.72 2.61
CA LYS A 65 25.58 3.59 1.67
C LYS A 65 25.14 3.82 0.21
N LEU A 66 24.00 3.25 -0.20
CA LEU A 66 23.44 3.46 -1.53
C LEU A 66 23.22 4.94 -1.84
N ASN A 67 22.69 5.71 -0.88
CA ASN A 67 22.50 7.15 -1.05
C ASN A 67 23.82 7.95 -1.01
N GLN A 68 24.80 7.55 -0.18
CA GLN A 68 26.11 8.21 -0.10
C GLN A 68 26.95 8.03 -1.37
N GLU A 69 26.83 6.87 -2.01
CA GLU A 69 27.56 6.53 -3.24
C GLU A 69 26.75 6.87 -4.51
N ALA A 70 25.52 7.37 -4.35
CA ALA A 70 24.63 7.70 -5.46
C ALA A 70 25.19 8.87 -6.30
N PRO A 71 25.10 8.80 -7.64
CA PRO A 71 25.34 9.97 -8.49
C PRO A 71 24.40 11.13 -8.12
N ASN A 72 24.82 12.37 -8.41
CA ASN A 72 23.97 13.54 -8.20
C ASN A 72 22.58 13.36 -8.84
N GLY A 73 21.53 13.63 -8.06
CA GLY A 73 20.15 13.45 -8.49
C GLY A 73 19.65 12.01 -8.44
N THR A 74 20.40 11.08 -7.83
CA THR A 74 19.92 9.71 -7.58
C THR A 74 19.64 9.53 -6.10
N HIS A 75 18.47 8.99 -5.77
CA HIS A 75 18.01 8.79 -4.40
C HIS A 75 17.39 7.41 -4.23
N PHE A 76 17.57 6.83 -3.03
CA PHE A 76 17.00 5.54 -2.67
C PHE A 76 16.13 5.70 -1.42
N LYS A 77 14.91 5.19 -1.48
CA LYS A 77 13.98 5.13 -0.33
C LYS A 77 13.41 3.72 -0.18
N VAL A 78 13.04 3.37 1.04
CA VAL A 78 12.38 2.12 1.38
C VAL A 78 10.90 2.40 1.62
N PHE A 79 10.03 1.64 0.97
CA PHE A 79 8.58 1.75 1.09
C PHE A 79 8.01 0.50 1.72
N PHE A 80 7.41 0.63 2.90
CA PHE A 80 6.58 -0.39 3.53
C PHE A 80 5.14 -0.23 3.05
N LEU A 81 4.76 -0.99 2.02
CA LEU A 81 3.42 -0.96 1.44
C LEU A 81 2.49 -1.91 2.21
N GLY A 82 1.57 -1.37 3.00
CA GLY A 82 0.59 -2.14 3.76
C GLY A 82 -0.75 -2.23 3.03
N ARG A 83 -1.25 -3.43 2.77
CA ARG A 83 -2.63 -3.63 2.29
C ARG A 83 -3.58 -3.62 3.49
N HIS A 84 -4.71 -2.93 3.38
CA HIS A 84 -5.76 -2.96 4.39
C HIS A 84 -6.14 -4.38 4.81
N GLY A 85 -6.58 -4.55 6.07
CA GLY A 85 -7.17 -5.80 6.56
C GLY A 85 -8.48 -6.13 5.83
N GLN A 86 -8.98 -7.36 5.94
CA GLN A 86 -10.21 -7.78 5.27
C GLN A 86 -11.38 -6.83 5.57
N GLY A 87 -11.96 -6.25 4.51
CA GLY A 87 -13.21 -5.50 4.57
C GLY A 87 -14.41 -6.34 4.12
N HIS A 88 -15.61 -5.81 4.35
CA HIS A 88 -16.84 -6.51 3.94
C HIS A 88 -16.92 -6.78 2.43
N HIS A 89 -16.34 -5.89 1.59
CA HIS A 89 -16.27 -6.13 0.13
C HIS A 89 -15.42 -7.36 -0.23
N ASN A 90 -14.34 -7.66 0.51
CA ASN A 90 -13.55 -8.87 0.26
C ASN A 90 -14.33 -10.14 0.60
N VAL A 91 -15.16 -10.09 1.64
CA VAL A 91 -16.06 -11.20 2.01
C VAL A 91 -17.08 -11.42 0.90
N ALA A 92 -17.67 -10.33 0.39
CA ALA A 92 -18.64 -10.38 -0.70
C ALA A 92 -18.02 -10.92 -2.00
N GLU A 93 -16.87 -10.39 -2.42
CA GLU A 93 -16.14 -10.88 -3.58
C GLU A 93 -15.82 -12.37 -3.44
N ASN A 94 -15.37 -12.83 -2.27
CA ASN A 94 -15.10 -14.24 -2.03
C ASN A 94 -16.38 -15.11 -2.02
N LYS A 95 -17.53 -14.56 -1.58
CA LYS A 95 -18.84 -15.24 -1.60
C LYS A 95 -19.33 -15.46 -3.03
N TYR A 96 -19.18 -14.45 -3.89
CA TYR A 96 -19.77 -14.45 -5.24
C TYR A 96 -18.80 -14.84 -6.36
N GLY A 97 -17.50 -14.76 -6.11
CA GLY A 97 -16.44 -14.92 -7.08
C GLY A 97 -16.21 -13.65 -7.91
N THR A 98 -14.95 -13.39 -8.25
CA THR A 98 -14.49 -12.14 -8.90
C THR A 98 -15.30 -11.80 -10.16
N LYS A 99 -15.61 -12.76 -11.03
CA LYS A 99 -16.40 -12.47 -12.24
C LYS A 99 -17.79 -11.90 -11.94
N ALA A 100 -18.54 -12.55 -11.05
CA ALA A 100 -19.88 -12.09 -10.70
C ALA A 100 -19.84 -10.82 -9.84
N TRP A 101 -18.76 -10.65 -9.07
CA TRP A 101 -18.47 -9.43 -8.34
C TRP A 101 -18.35 -8.24 -9.30
N ASP A 102 -17.42 -8.30 -10.25
CA ASP A 102 -17.14 -7.23 -11.21
C ASP A 102 -18.35 -6.96 -12.14
N ASP A 103 -19.03 -8.01 -12.61
CA ASP A 103 -20.16 -7.86 -13.53
C ASP A 103 -21.38 -7.19 -12.87
N TYR A 104 -21.62 -7.45 -11.58
CA TYR A 104 -22.90 -7.14 -10.92
C TYR A 104 -22.78 -6.67 -9.46
N TRP A 105 -22.19 -7.47 -8.56
CA TRP A 105 -22.32 -7.22 -7.12
C TRP A 105 -21.55 -5.98 -6.64
N SER A 106 -20.40 -5.69 -7.23
CA SER A 106 -19.59 -4.52 -6.89
C SER A 106 -20.32 -3.19 -7.13
N LYS A 107 -21.31 -3.19 -8.04
CA LYS A 107 -22.14 -2.04 -8.43
C LYS A 107 -23.29 -1.77 -7.46
N LEU A 108 -23.50 -2.67 -6.50
CA LEU A 108 -24.49 -2.55 -5.43
C LEU A 108 -23.80 -2.23 -4.11
N ASN A 109 -24.57 -1.80 -3.12
CA ASN A 109 -24.05 -1.52 -1.77
C ASN A 109 -24.08 -2.75 -0.85
N GLY A 110 -24.75 -3.82 -1.25
CA GLY A 110 -24.96 -5.02 -0.44
C GLY A 110 -25.95 -6.00 -1.07
N ASP A 111 -26.14 -7.15 -0.42
CA ASP A 111 -27.09 -8.21 -0.80
C ASP A 111 -28.30 -8.34 0.14
N GLY A 112 -28.41 -7.45 1.14
CA GLY A 112 -29.41 -7.52 2.20
C GLY A 112 -28.96 -8.26 3.47
N GLU A 113 -27.86 -9.01 3.41
CA GLU A 113 -27.19 -9.65 4.56
C GLU A 113 -25.88 -8.93 4.92
N LEU A 114 -25.14 -8.52 3.89
CA LEU A 114 -23.82 -7.89 3.95
C LEU A 114 -23.88 -6.54 3.25
N VAL A 115 -23.30 -5.52 3.88
CA VAL A 115 -23.13 -4.19 3.28
C VAL A 115 -21.65 -3.99 3.00
N TRP A 116 -21.30 -3.75 1.75
CA TRP A 116 -19.94 -3.53 1.28
C TRP A 116 -19.74 -2.17 0.62
N GLY A 117 -20.77 -1.33 0.53
CA GLY A 117 -20.64 0.00 -0.04
C GLY A 117 -21.67 1.00 0.48
N PRO A 118 -21.38 2.31 0.38
CA PRO A 118 -20.06 2.86 0.05
C PRO A 118 -19.06 2.71 1.21
N ASP A 119 -17.76 2.73 0.89
CA ASP A 119 -16.62 2.71 1.82
C ASP A 119 -16.80 1.80 3.06
N PRO A 120 -16.75 0.47 2.88
CA PRO A 120 -17.01 -0.46 3.95
C PRO A 120 -15.88 -0.45 4.99
N ASP A 121 -16.27 -0.73 6.22
CA ASP A 121 -15.33 -0.92 7.33
C ASP A 121 -14.61 -2.29 7.24
N LEU A 122 -13.62 -2.48 8.11
CA LEU A 122 -12.99 -3.76 8.38
C LEU A 122 -13.99 -4.73 9.02
N THR A 123 -13.82 -6.02 8.70
CA THR A 123 -14.45 -7.09 9.47
C THR A 123 -13.65 -7.38 10.75
N ASP A 124 -14.19 -8.21 11.64
CA ASP A 124 -13.42 -8.73 12.79
C ASP A 124 -12.13 -9.45 12.35
N VAL A 125 -12.14 -10.09 11.16
CA VAL A 125 -10.93 -10.67 10.57
C VAL A 125 -9.95 -9.57 10.19
N GLY A 126 -10.42 -8.50 9.53
CA GLY A 126 -9.57 -7.38 9.15
C GLY A 126 -8.95 -6.66 10.34
N ILE A 127 -9.69 -6.49 11.43
CA ILE A 127 -9.18 -5.94 12.69
C ILE A 127 -8.07 -6.84 13.27
N ARG A 128 -8.26 -8.17 13.26
CA ARG A 128 -7.22 -9.11 13.71
C ARG A 128 -5.97 -9.04 12.82
N GLN A 129 -6.14 -8.97 11.50
CA GLN A 129 -5.04 -8.84 10.56
C GLN A 129 -4.22 -7.55 10.80
N ALA A 130 -4.88 -6.42 11.09
CA ALA A 130 -4.18 -5.20 11.44
C ALA A 130 -3.41 -5.32 12.78
N LYS A 131 -3.98 -6.04 13.77
CA LYS A 131 -3.28 -6.35 15.04
C LYS A 131 -2.10 -7.31 14.85
N GLU A 132 -2.19 -8.24 13.91
CA GLU A 132 -1.07 -9.12 13.53
C GLU A 132 0.06 -8.31 12.89
N ALA A 133 -0.27 -7.35 12.02
CA ALA A 133 0.71 -6.41 11.46
C ALA A 133 1.38 -5.57 12.56
N HIS A 134 0.59 -5.04 13.51
CA HIS A 134 1.13 -4.36 14.69
C HIS A 134 2.11 -5.25 15.48
N ALA A 135 1.73 -6.50 15.75
CA ALA A 135 2.57 -7.44 16.48
C ALA A 135 3.89 -7.76 15.74
N ALA A 136 3.84 -7.88 14.40
CA ALA A 136 5.03 -8.06 13.58
C ALA A 136 5.97 -6.85 13.65
N TRP A 137 5.43 -5.63 13.58
CA TRP A 137 6.22 -4.40 13.76
C TRP A 137 6.86 -4.33 15.14
N GLU A 138 6.08 -4.58 16.20
CA GLU A 138 6.58 -4.59 17.58
C GLU A 138 7.68 -5.63 17.82
N ALA A 139 7.55 -6.82 17.22
CA ALA A 139 8.54 -7.88 17.33
C ALA A 139 9.90 -7.45 16.75
N GLU A 140 9.92 -6.86 15.55
CA GLU A 140 11.14 -6.39 14.90
C GLU A 140 11.67 -5.08 15.53
N ARG A 141 10.79 -4.22 16.05
CA ARG A 141 11.15 -2.95 16.70
C ARG A 141 11.87 -3.15 18.03
N LYS A 142 11.50 -4.19 18.79
CA LYS A 142 12.05 -4.48 20.12
C LYS A 142 13.42 -5.16 20.12
N LEU A 143 13.98 -5.45 18.96
CA LEU A 143 15.36 -5.94 18.85
C LEU A 143 16.35 -4.86 19.32
N GLU A 144 17.56 -5.27 19.71
CA GLU A 144 18.62 -4.35 20.16
C GLU A 144 18.91 -3.26 19.12
N VAL A 145 18.97 -3.65 17.84
CA VAL A 145 18.87 -2.73 16.71
C VAL A 145 17.65 -3.13 15.89
N GLY A 146 16.52 -2.48 16.19
CA GLY A 146 15.23 -2.78 15.60
C GLY A 146 15.08 -2.32 14.14
N ILE A 147 13.97 -2.73 13.55
CA ILE A 147 13.53 -2.24 12.23
C ILE A 147 13.50 -0.70 12.22
N PRO A 148 14.04 -0.04 11.17
CA PRO A 148 13.89 1.40 11.02
C PRO A 148 12.41 1.74 10.87
N LEU A 149 11.90 2.55 11.80
CA LEU A 149 10.51 3.01 11.75
C LEU A 149 10.31 3.99 10.58
N PRO A 150 9.12 4.00 9.96
CA PRO A 150 8.81 4.98 8.93
C PRO A 150 8.96 6.41 9.45
N GLU A 151 9.70 7.22 8.71
CA GLU A 151 9.89 8.67 8.93
C GLU A 151 8.84 9.50 8.19
N LYS A 152 8.03 8.86 7.33
CA LYS A 152 6.88 9.42 6.63
C LYS A 152 5.82 8.36 6.45
N LEU A 153 4.58 8.72 6.76
CA LEU A 153 3.44 7.82 6.70
C LEU A 153 2.35 8.44 5.84
N TYR A 154 1.88 7.65 4.89
CA TYR A 154 0.79 7.98 4.00
C TYR A 154 -0.31 6.94 4.15
N CYS A 155 -1.56 7.37 4.03
CA CYS A 155 -2.71 6.49 4.09
C CYS A 155 -3.70 6.82 2.99
N SER A 156 -4.33 5.78 2.46
CA SER A 156 -5.51 5.93 1.65
C SER A 156 -6.64 6.58 2.44
N PRO A 157 -7.51 7.37 1.78
CA PRO A 157 -8.66 7.98 2.43
C PRO A 157 -9.87 7.04 2.61
N MET A 158 -9.71 5.73 2.40
CA MET A 158 -10.79 4.74 2.59
C MET A 158 -10.81 4.26 4.04
N THR A 159 -11.99 4.15 4.64
CA THR A 159 -12.22 3.80 6.05
C THR A 159 -11.41 2.57 6.47
N ARG A 160 -11.51 1.48 5.69
CA ARG A 160 -10.77 0.23 5.92
C ARG A 160 -9.24 0.39 6.00
N ALA A 161 -8.67 1.28 5.20
CA ALA A 161 -7.24 1.53 5.17
C ALA A 161 -6.81 2.39 6.37
N MET A 162 -7.59 3.42 6.71
CA MET A 162 -7.35 4.28 7.88
C MET A 162 -7.43 3.49 9.19
N HIS A 163 -8.45 2.64 9.37
CA HIS A 163 -8.54 1.75 10.54
C HIS A 163 -7.36 0.78 10.59
N THR A 164 -6.99 0.17 9.46
CA THR A 164 -5.82 -0.73 9.40
C THR A 164 -4.57 0.01 9.85
N HIS A 165 -4.35 1.21 9.33
CA HIS A 165 -3.19 2.05 9.63
C HIS A 165 -3.11 2.37 11.12
N ILE A 166 -4.20 2.89 11.69
CA ILE A 166 -4.28 3.28 13.10
C ILE A 166 -4.00 2.08 14.00
N ILE A 167 -4.62 0.92 13.73
CA ILE A 167 -4.39 -0.30 14.52
C ILE A 167 -2.95 -0.80 14.38
N THR A 168 -2.39 -0.77 13.16
CA THR A 168 -1.02 -1.26 12.89
C THR A 168 0.01 -0.46 13.67
N PHE A 169 -0.12 0.86 13.70
CA PHE A 169 0.87 1.77 14.28
C PHE A 169 0.54 2.28 15.68
N ASP A 170 -0.55 1.82 16.29
CA ASP A 170 -0.93 2.20 17.66
C ASP A 170 0.23 1.97 18.63
N GLY A 171 0.63 3.00 19.38
CA GLY A 171 1.78 2.95 20.29
C GLY A 171 3.17 2.81 19.66
N ILE A 172 3.27 2.55 18.35
CA ILE A 172 4.53 2.49 17.58
C ILE A 172 4.88 3.89 17.06
N ILE A 173 3.91 4.57 16.46
CA ILE A 173 4.02 5.94 15.96
C ILE A 173 3.02 6.79 16.74
N THR A 174 3.49 7.87 17.36
CA THR A 174 2.63 8.83 18.07
C THR A 174 2.47 10.10 17.24
N VAL A 175 1.37 10.82 17.40
CA VAL A 175 1.14 12.11 16.73
C VAL A 175 2.19 13.18 17.07
N GLU A 176 2.84 13.04 18.23
CA GLU A 176 3.98 13.87 18.64
C GLU A 176 5.23 13.55 17.82
N ASN A 177 5.41 12.28 17.46
CA ASN A 177 6.50 11.83 16.60
C ASN A 177 6.22 12.21 15.14
N GLN A 178 4.99 11.98 14.68
CA GLN A 178 4.61 12.17 13.29
C GLN A 178 3.10 12.05 13.05
N LYS A 179 2.55 12.95 12.21
CA LYS A 179 1.22 12.77 11.64
C LYS A 179 1.29 12.02 10.31
N THR A 180 0.39 11.06 10.15
CA THR A 180 0.15 10.38 8.87
C THR A 180 -0.70 11.26 7.97
N LEU A 181 -0.28 11.41 6.71
CA LEU A 181 -1.01 12.17 5.70
C LEU A 181 -1.95 11.25 4.92
N ILE A 182 -3.23 11.57 4.93
CA ILE A 182 -4.23 11.01 4.03
C ILE A 182 -4.00 11.63 2.66
N LEU A 183 -3.63 10.78 1.71
CA LEU A 183 -3.35 11.14 0.33
C LEU A 183 -4.41 10.50 -0.57
N GLU A 184 -5.22 11.31 -1.24
CA GLU A 184 -6.31 10.89 -2.11
C GLU A 184 -5.82 9.89 -3.15
N ASN A 185 -4.63 10.14 -3.71
CA ASN A 185 -4.01 9.24 -4.68
C ASN A 185 -3.63 7.87 -4.13
N CYS A 186 -3.61 7.63 -2.81
CA CYS A 186 -3.42 6.29 -2.24
C CYS A 186 -4.71 5.45 -2.20
N ARG A 187 -5.85 5.95 -2.70
CA ARG A 187 -7.11 5.18 -2.83
C ARG A 187 -7.00 4.00 -3.81
N GLU A 188 -7.92 3.05 -3.68
CA GLU A 188 -8.05 1.94 -4.65
C GLU A 188 -8.44 2.47 -6.05
N GLU A 189 -8.55 1.61 -7.07
CA GLU A 189 -9.22 2.04 -8.29
C GLU A 189 -10.59 2.63 -7.95
N TYR A 190 -10.90 3.81 -8.48
CA TYR A 190 -12.18 4.45 -8.26
C TYR A 190 -13.17 4.18 -9.39
N GLY A 191 -14.43 4.46 -9.10
CA GLY A 191 -15.55 4.29 -10.00
C GLY A 191 -16.05 2.85 -10.14
N GLU A 192 -17.24 2.71 -10.72
CA GLU A 192 -18.08 1.50 -10.88
C GLU A 192 -18.40 0.75 -9.57
N HIS A 193 -17.37 0.33 -8.84
CA HIS A 193 -17.48 -0.40 -7.58
C HIS A 193 -17.84 0.56 -6.44
N THR A 194 -18.97 0.33 -5.79
CA THR A 194 -19.48 1.20 -4.71
C THR A 194 -18.56 1.20 -3.49
N CYS A 195 -17.86 0.10 -3.23
CA CYS A 195 -16.91 -0.02 -2.12
C CYS A 195 -15.72 0.94 -2.22
N ASP A 196 -15.47 1.49 -3.41
CA ASP A 196 -14.37 2.41 -3.70
C ASP A 196 -14.84 3.88 -3.75
N LYS A 197 -16.10 4.14 -3.37
CA LYS A 197 -16.64 5.49 -3.16
C LYS A 197 -16.35 5.95 -1.73
N ARG A 198 -15.49 6.95 -1.60
CA ARG A 198 -15.02 7.54 -0.34
C ARG A 198 -16.15 8.27 0.39
N ARG A 199 -16.11 8.29 1.73
CA ARG A 199 -16.94 9.18 2.58
C ARG A 199 -16.53 10.64 2.42
N SER A 200 -17.37 11.58 2.85
CA SER A 200 -17.04 13.01 2.75
C SER A 200 -15.81 13.39 3.59
N ARG A 201 -15.14 14.48 3.24
CA ARG A 201 -13.99 15.01 3.97
C ARG A 201 -14.35 15.31 5.42
N THR A 202 -15.51 15.91 5.67
CA THR A 202 -15.99 16.20 7.01
C THR A 202 -16.14 14.94 7.84
N VAL A 203 -16.70 13.87 7.25
CA VAL A 203 -16.84 12.57 7.94
C VAL A 203 -15.46 11.99 8.27
N ILE A 204 -14.54 11.94 7.30
CA ILE A 204 -13.17 11.46 7.52
C ILE A 204 -12.47 12.23 8.64
N HIS A 205 -12.55 13.56 8.62
CA HIS A 205 -11.92 14.39 9.65
C HIS A 205 -12.51 14.15 11.04
N SER A 206 -13.83 13.92 11.12
CA SER A 206 -14.50 13.65 12.40
C SER A 206 -14.18 12.27 12.97
N GLU A 207 -14.02 11.25 12.11
CA GLU A 207 -13.79 9.87 12.51
C GLU A 207 -12.29 9.58 12.75
N PHE A 208 -11.41 10.27 12.03
CA PHE A 208 -9.96 10.08 12.08
C PHE A 208 -9.22 11.40 12.41
N PRO A 209 -9.53 12.09 13.52
CA PRO A 209 -8.94 13.39 13.84
C PRO A 209 -7.43 13.35 14.08
N GLN A 210 -6.87 12.16 14.31
CA GLN A 210 -5.42 11.95 14.45
C GLN A 210 -4.66 11.92 13.12
N LEU A 211 -5.36 11.77 11.99
CA LEU A 211 -4.77 11.78 10.65
C LEU A 211 -4.89 13.17 10.03
N GLU A 212 -3.90 13.56 9.23
CA GLU A 212 -3.91 14.83 8.49
C GLU A 212 -4.49 14.59 7.09
N ILE A 213 -5.35 15.49 6.61
CA ILE A 213 -5.91 15.40 5.25
C ILE A 213 -5.12 16.35 4.36
N GLU A 214 -4.69 15.89 3.19
CA GLU A 214 -3.93 16.73 2.27
C GLU A 214 -4.65 18.00 1.81
N ASP A 215 -3.87 18.98 1.40
CA ASP A 215 -4.38 20.19 0.78
C ASP A 215 -5.10 19.88 -0.54
N GLY A 216 -6.18 20.62 -0.81
CA GLY A 216 -6.97 20.44 -2.04
C GLY A 216 -7.96 19.26 -2.01
N PHE A 217 -8.03 18.52 -0.90
CA PHE A 217 -8.97 17.42 -0.73
C PHE A 217 -10.44 17.90 -0.74
N THR A 218 -11.23 17.39 -1.69
CA THR A 218 -12.63 17.78 -1.90
C THR A 218 -13.55 17.26 -0.81
N GLU A 219 -14.64 18.01 -0.51
CA GLU A 219 -15.63 17.58 0.47
C GLU A 219 -16.28 16.26 0.07
N GLU A 220 -16.85 16.21 -1.13
CA GLU A 220 -17.44 15.00 -1.69
C GLU A 220 -16.43 14.23 -2.55
N ASP A 221 -16.73 12.96 -2.81
CA ASP A 221 -15.95 12.12 -3.72
C ASP A 221 -16.30 12.42 -5.19
N GLU A 222 -15.60 13.39 -5.77
CA GLU A 222 -15.77 13.81 -7.17
C GLU A 222 -15.09 12.86 -8.18
N LEU A 223 -14.19 11.99 -7.70
CA LEU A 223 -13.44 11.05 -8.55
C LEU A 223 -14.20 9.75 -8.82
N TRP A 224 -15.11 9.36 -7.93
CA TRP A 224 -15.94 8.17 -8.14
C TRP A 224 -17.03 8.45 -9.19
N THR A 225 -16.94 7.77 -10.32
CA THR A 225 -17.90 7.86 -11.42
C THR A 225 -18.48 6.47 -11.76
N PRO A 226 -19.51 6.37 -12.62
CA PRO A 226 -19.96 5.07 -13.13
C PRO A 226 -18.92 4.30 -13.96
N GLU A 227 -17.82 4.93 -14.38
CA GLU A 227 -16.74 4.33 -15.15
C GLU A 227 -15.60 3.88 -14.22
N ARG A 228 -15.13 2.64 -14.38
CA ARG A 228 -13.97 2.12 -13.64
C ARG A 228 -12.69 2.76 -14.14
N GLU A 229 -11.82 3.16 -13.22
CA GLU A 229 -10.48 3.66 -13.55
C GLU A 229 -9.68 2.65 -14.41
N SER A 230 -8.99 3.15 -15.43
CA SER A 230 -8.17 2.31 -16.30
C SER A 230 -6.83 1.96 -15.63
N GLU A 231 -6.24 0.85 -16.06
CA GLU A 231 -4.91 0.43 -15.58
C GLU A 231 -3.83 1.49 -15.86
N GLU A 232 -3.86 2.12 -17.04
CA GLU A 232 -2.94 3.20 -17.40
C GLU A 232 -3.06 4.41 -16.44
N HIS A 233 -4.30 4.74 -16.05
CA HIS A 233 -4.55 5.85 -15.16
C HIS A 233 -4.05 5.57 -13.74
N ILE A 234 -4.34 4.40 -13.16
CA ILE A 234 -3.86 4.07 -11.80
C ILE A 234 -2.33 3.96 -11.74
N ILE A 235 -1.66 3.48 -12.81
CA ILE A 235 -0.19 3.50 -12.90
C ILE A 235 0.34 4.94 -12.93
N THR A 236 -0.29 5.83 -13.68
CA THR A 236 0.06 7.26 -13.71
C THR A 236 -0.08 7.88 -12.32
N ARG A 237 -1.17 7.57 -11.61
CA ARG A 237 -1.42 8.00 -10.23
C ARG A 237 -0.37 7.45 -9.26
N ALA A 238 0.03 6.19 -9.40
CA ALA A 238 1.09 5.59 -8.61
C ALA A 238 2.44 6.30 -8.79
N LYS A 239 2.80 6.69 -10.02
CA LYS A 239 4.01 7.50 -10.28
C LYS A 239 3.95 8.86 -9.61
N ALA A 240 2.78 9.52 -9.64
CA ALA A 240 2.59 10.80 -8.97
C ALA A 240 2.71 10.70 -7.43
N ILE A 241 2.31 9.58 -6.83
CA ILE A 241 2.57 9.30 -5.41
C ILE A 241 4.07 9.23 -5.16
N LEU A 242 4.80 8.47 -5.99
CA LEU A 242 6.25 8.34 -5.85
C LEU A 242 6.95 9.69 -6.03
N ASP A 243 6.61 10.45 -7.06
CA ASP A 243 7.14 11.80 -7.29
C ASP A 243 6.93 12.68 -6.05
N ARG A 244 5.70 12.73 -5.53
CA ARG A 244 5.38 13.50 -4.32
C ARG A 244 6.25 13.08 -3.12
N VAL A 245 6.39 11.78 -2.87
CA VAL A 245 7.19 11.26 -1.75
C VAL A 245 8.66 11.57 -1.93
N PHE A 246 9.20 11.51 -3.14
CA PHE A 246 10.60 11.83 -3.40
C PHE A 246 10.88 13.33 -3.35
N ASP A 247 9.93 14.18 -3.78
CA ASP A 247 10.08 15.64 -3.80
C ASP A 247 9.83 16.30 -2.43
N ALA A 248 8.84 15.83 -1.68
CA ALA A 248 8.38 16.52 -0.47
C ALA A 248 9.17 16.13 0.79
N ASP A 249 9.80 14.97 0.82
CA ASP A 249 10.29 14.38 2.06
C ASP A 249 11.79 14.08 2.06
N ALA A 250 12.46 14.48 3.13
CA ALA A 250 13.84 14.04 3.42
C ALA A 250 13.91 12.60 3.95
N GLY A 251 12.77 11.99 4.32
CA GLY A 251 12.72 10.68 4.95
C GLY A 251 13.14 9.54 4.03
N GLN A 252 13.85 8.55 4.57
CA GLN A 252 14.33 7.38 3.83
C GLN A 252 13.38 6.20 3.93
N PHE A 253 12.71 6.04 5.08
CA PHE A 253 11.76 4.96 5.34
C PHE A 253 10.32 5.49 5.30
N ILE A 254 9.54 5.00 4.35
CA ILE A 254 8.19 5.47 4.05
C ILE A 254 7.20 4.34 4.31
N SER A 255 6.06 4.62 4.92
CA SER A 255 4.93 3.69 4.96
C SER A 255 3.76 4.23 4.13
N ILE A 256 3.12 3.35 3.37
CA ILE A 256 1.88 3.63 2.67
C ILE A 256 0.87 2.54 3.02
N THR A 257 -0.20 2.88 3.73
CA THR A 257 -1.31 1.95 3.98
C THR A 257 -2.43 2.16 2.96
N ALA A 258 -2.67 1.18 2.10
CA ALA A 258 -3.52 1.30 0.92
C ALA A 258 -4.17 -0.03 0.52
N HIS A 259 -4.33 -0.28 -0.79
CA HIS A 259 -5.16 -1.33 -1.37
C HIS A 259 -4.42 -2.16 -2.41
N GLY A 260 -5.06 -3.25 -2.87
CA GLY A 260 -4.41 -4.21 -3.76
C GLY A 260 -4.07 -3.60 -5.12
N GLY A 261 -5.00 -2.88 -5.73
CA GLY A 261 -4.84 -2.26 -7.04
C GLY A 261 -3.73 -1.21 -7.05
N ILE A 262 -3.81 -0.22 -6.15
CA ILE A 262 -2.79 0.85 -6.08
C ILE A 262 -1.40 0.35 -5.68
N ILE A 263 -1.28 -0.66 -4.82
CA ILE A 263 0.02 -1.29 -4.51
C ILE A 263 0.59 -1.96 -5.76
N ASN A 264 -0.25 -2.68 -6.52
CA ASN A 264 0.18 -3.27 -7.79
C ASN A 264 0.55 -2.23 -8.84
N ALA A 265 -0.14 -1.10 -8.89
CA ALA A 265 0.21 0.02 -9.74
C ALA A 265 1.56 0.65 -9.37
N ILE A 266 1.87 0.77 -8.07
CA ILE A 266 3.21 1.18 -7.60
C ILE A 266 4.27 0.17 -8.06
N LEU A 267 4.03 -1.13 -7.89
CA LEU A 267 4.97 -2.17 -8.35
C LEU A 267 5.23 -2.06 -9.85
N MET A 268 4.18 -1.93 -10.66
CA MET A 268 4.30 -1.75 -12.10
C MET A 268 5.04 -0.45 -12.45
N ALA A 269 4.73 0.67 -11.80
CA ALA A 269 5.39 1.95 -12.02
C ALA A 269 6.92 1.88 -11.86
N VAL A 270 7.42 0.99 -11.02
CA VAL A 270 8.86 0.79 -10.76
C VAL A 270 9.44 -0.46 -11.43
N GLY A 271 8.75 -1.00 -12.44
CA GLY A 271 9.23 -2.13 -13.26
C GLY A 271 9.13 -3.49 -12.58
N ARG A 272 8.31 -3.65 -11.54
CA ARG A 272 8.02 -4.95 -10.91
C ARG A 272 6.71 -5.54 -11.43
N ARG A 273 6.64 -6.88 -11.37
CA ARG A 273 5.40 -7.62 -11.66
C ARG A 273 4.38 -7.39 -10.55
N LYS A 274 3.11 -7.61 -10.88
CA LYS A 274 2.03 -7.67 -9.91
C LYS A 274 2.33 -8.70 -8.84
N TYR A 275 1.98 -8.38 -7.60
CA TYR A 275 2.10 -9.24 -6.44
C TYR A 275 0.77 -9.25 -5.69
N ALA A 276 0.18 -10.44 -5.54
CA ALA A 276 -1.09 -10.62 -4.86
C ALA A 276 -0.90 -10.59 -3.33
N LEU A 277 -0.58 -9.41 -2.79
CA LEU A 277 -0.39 -9.19 -1.35
C LEU A 277 -1.69 -9.52 -0.61
N PRO A 278 -1.72 -10.49 0.33
CA PRO A 278 -2.92 -10.79 1.10
C PRO A 278 -3.41 -9.59 1.93
N THR A 279 -4.70 -9.57 2.32
CA THR A 279 -5.23 -8.51 3.20
C THR A 279 -4.49 -8.50 4.53
N GLY A 280 -4.21 -7.30 5.04
CA GLY A 280 -3.36 -7.08 6.23
C GLY A 280 -1.88 -7.33 6.02
N GLY A 281 -1.45 -7.62 4.79
CA GLY A 281 -0.05 -7.87 4.49
C GLY A 281 0.77 -6.60 4.35
N VAL A 282 2.08 -6.73 4.53
CA VAL A 282 3.06 -5.63 4.36
C VAL A 282 4.15 -6.08 3.39
N LEU A 283 4.42 -5.26 2.38
CA LEU A 283 5.37 -5.52 1.30
C LEU A 283 6.43 -4.41 1.24
N PRO A 284 7.60 -4.61 1.86
CA PRO A 284 8.69 -3.64 1.78
C PRO A 284 9.37 -3.65 0.41
N ILE A 285 9.62 -2.50 -0.21
CA ILE A 285 10.39 -2.40 -1.45
C ILE A 285 11.40 -1.28 -1.37
N VAL A 286 12.56 -1.46 -2.00
CA VAL A 286 13.53 -0.38 -2.18
C VAL A 286 13.30 0.22 -3.56
N ILE A 287 13.11 1.55 -3.63
CA ILE A 287 12.92 2.28 -4.89
C ILE A 287 14.06 3.26 -5.06
N LYS A 288 14.65 3.24 -6.25
CA LYS A 288 15.59 4.22 -6.76
C LYS A 288 14.84 5.21 -7.64
N VAL A 289 15.12 6.50 -7.44
CA VAL A 289 14.74 7.56 -8.38
C VAL A 289 15.98 8.26 -8.89
N THR A 290 16.02 8.54 -10.19
CA THR A 290 17.00 9.45 -10.80
C THR A 290 16.28 10.69 -11.28
N ASN A 291 16.87 11.88 -11.12
CA ASN A 291 16.34 13.12 -11.66
C ASN A 291 15.94 12.91 -13.12
N ARG A 292 14.75 13.39 -13.49
CA ARG A 292 14.30 13.40 -14.88
C ARG A 292 15.38 14.11 -15.69
N VAL A 293 15.97 13.42 -16.66
CA VAL A 293 16.69 14.11 -17.73
C VAL A 293 15.61 14.87 -18.48
N VAL A 294 15.46 16.15 -18.17
CA VAL A 294 14.56 17.07 -18.88
C VAL A 294 15.07 17.25 -20.30
#